data_AF-A0A929GPA2-F1
#
_entry.id   AF-A0A929GPA2-F1
#
_cell.length_a   1.000
_cell.length_b   1.000
_cell.length_c   1.000
_cell.angle_alpha   90.00
_cell.angle_beta   90.00
_cell.angle_gamma   90.00
#
_symmetry.space_group_name_H-M   'P 1'
#
loop_
_entity.id
_entity.type
_entity.pdbx_description
1 polymer ?
#
loop_
_entity_poly.entity_id
_entity_poly.type
_entity_poly.pdbx_seq_one_letter_code
_entity_poly.pdbx_strand_id
1 'polypeptide(L)'
;GSHIATLLLTFFFRYMKELIEYGYVYIATPPLFLIKKGNKERYCWSEDERIETVNEFSENGSEKGIHIQRYKGLGEMNAEQLWNTTMDPVFRTLRQATIENGTEADRVFSMLMGDEVPPRREFIEKNAKYANIDA
;
A
#
# COMPACT_ATOMS: atom_id res chain seq x y z
N GLY A 1 6.96 3.70 0.44
CA GLY A 1 5.80 4.22 1.19
C GLY A 1 5.67 3.60 2.57
N SER A 2 5.67 2.27 2.66
CA SER A 2 5.31 1.53 3.88
C SER A 2 6.09 1.92 5.13
N HIS A 3 7.40 2.18 5.04
CA HIS A 3 8.19 2.62 6.20
C HIS A 3 7.69 3.94 6.81
N ILE A 4 7.41 4.95 5.98
CA ILE A 4 6.86 6.24 6.42
C ILE A 4 5.46 6.06 7.02
N ALA A 5 4.63 5.20 6.40
CA ALA A 5 3.31 4.91 6.94
C ALA A 5 3.40 4.29 8.34
N THR A 6 4.30 3.32 8.56
CA THR A 6 4.52 2.73 9.89
C THR A 6 5.02 3.76 10.90
N LEU A 7 5.94 4.66 10.51
CA LEU A 7 6.40 5.75 11.37
C LEU A 7 5.26 6.69 11.78
N LEU A 8 4.43 7.12 10.82
CA LEU A 8 3.29 7.98 11.09
C LEU A 8 2.24 7.28 11.94
N LEU A 9 1.93 6.01 11.68
CA LEU A 9 1.02 5.21 12.51
C LEU A 9 1.56 5.05 13.94
N THR A 10 2.86 4.85 14.09
CA THR A 10 3.50 4.82 15.42
C THR A 10 3.35 6.17 16.11
N PHE A 11 3.59 7.27 15.41
CA PHE A 11 3.38 8.61 15.94
C PHE A 11 1.93 8.83 16.40
N PHE A 12 0.94 8.52 15.56
CA PHE A 12 -0.47 8.63 15.93
C PHE A 12 -0.82 7.72 17.11
N PHE A 13 -0.34 6.49 17.14
CA PHE A 13 -0.61 5.56 18.24
C PHE A 13 -0.01 6.03 19.58
N ARG A 14 1.21 6.59 19.55
CA ARG A 14 1.94 7.02 20.76
C ARG A 14 1.46 8.37 21.30
N TYR A 15 1.14 9.32 20.43
CA TYR A 15 0.92 10.72 20.83
C TYR A 15 -0.51 11.21 20.58
N MET A 16 -1.28 10.56 19.71
CA MET A 16 -2.61 11.02 19.27
C MET A 16 -3.58 9.84 19.11
N LYS A 17 -3.56 8.92 20.09
CA LYS A 17 -4.31 7.66 20.03
C LYS A 17 -5.81 7.87 19.79
N GLU A 18 -6.38 8.91 20.39
CA GLU A 18 -7.78 9.31 20.24
C GLU A 18 -8.18 9.52 18.77
N LEU A 19 -7.28 10.01 17.92
CA LEU A 19 -7.58 10.18 16.50
C LEU A 19 -7.80 8.84 15.78
N ILE A 20 -7.10 7.78 16.21
CA ILE A 20 -7.31 6.44 15.68
C ILE A 20 -8.60 5.86 16.25
N GLU A 21 -8.84 6.00 17.55
CA GLU A 21 -10.04 5.46 18.23
C GLU A 21 -11.34 6.10 17.73
N TYR A 22 -11.33 7.40 17.45
CA TYR A 22 -12.46 8.10 16.83
C TYR A 22 -12.55 7.92 15.30
N GLY A 23 -11.62 7.16 14.71
CA GLY A 23 -11.68 6.79 13.30
C GLY A 23 -11.30 7.90 12.32
N TYR A 24 -10.49 8.88 12.72
CA TYR A 24 -10.05 9.98 11.85
C TYR A 24 -8.80 9.65 11.01
N VAL A 25 -8.10 8.57 11.32
CA VAL A 25 -6.85 8.20 10.62
C VAL A 25 -7.15 7.23 9.48
N TYR A 26 -6.79 7.65 8.25
CA TYR A 26 -6.97 6.86 7.03
C TYR A 26 -5.66 6.75 6.24
N ILE A 27 -5.52 5.64 5.52
CA ILE A 27 -4.42 5.38 4.60
C ILE A 27 -5.01 5.32 3.21
N ALA A 28 -4.63 6.27 2.35
CA ALA A 28 -4.99 6.23 0.95
C ALA A 28 -4.20 5.13 0.22
N THR A 29 -4.88 4.38 -0.64
CA THR A 29 -4.26 3.31 -1.42
C THR A 29 -4.16 3.75 -2.89
N PRO A 30 -3.02 4.26 -3.35
CA PRO A 30 -2.82 4.55 -4.77
C PRO A 30 -2.70 3.24 -5.58
N PRO A 31 -3.00 3.28 -6.89
CA PRO A 31 -2.86 2.12 -7.77
C PRO A 31 -1.38 1.75 -7.97
N LEU A 32 -1.13 0.48 -8.24
CA LEU A 32 0.21 -0.05 -8.53
C LEU A 32 0.54 -0.01 -10.02
N PHE A 33 -0.48 -0.11 -10.88
CA PHE A 33 -0.30 -0.17 -12.32
C PHE A 33 -1.29 0.72 -13.07
N LEU A 34 -0.88 1.14 -14.27
CA LEU A 34 -1.74 1.69 -15.31
C LEU A 34 -1.51 0.87 -16.59
N ILE A 35 -2.57 0.24 -17.09
CA ILE A 35 -2.56 -0.54 -18.31
C ILE A 35 -3.23 0.27 -19.41
N LYS A 36 -2.57 0.41 -20.57
CA LYS A 36 -3.11 1.13 -21.74
C LYS A 36 -3.06 0.25 -22.98
N LYS A 37 -4.11 0.27 -23.80
CA LYS A 37 -4.13 -0.31 -25.15
C LYS A 37 -4.98 0.56 -26.06
N GLY A 38 -4.35 1.24 -27.00
CA GLY A 38 -5.02 2.23 -27.86
C GLY A 38 -5.68 3.33 -27.01
N ASN A 39 -7.01 3.43 -27.09
CA ASN A 39 -7.80 4.40 -26.32
C ASN A 39 -8.31 3.86 -24.98
N LYS A 40 -8.07 2.58 -24.65
CA LYS A 40 -8.47 1.99 -23.37
C LYS A 40 -7.36 2.19 -22.35
N GLU A 41 -7.72 2.62 -21.14
CA GLU A 41 -6.83 2.64 -19.99
C GLU A 41 -7.53 2.15 -18.73
N ARG A 42 -6.78 1.52 -17.82
CA ARG A 42 -7.29 1.06 -16.52
C ARG A 42 -6.20 1.05 -15.45
N TYR A 43 -6.52 1.58 -14.28
CA TYR A 43 -5.68 1.51 -13.08
C TYR A 43 -5.92 0.18 -12.34
N CYS A 44 -4.85 -0.43 -11.81
CA CYS A 44 -4.92 -1.67 -11.04
C CYS A 44 -4.20 -1.50 -9.70
N TRP A 45 -4.79 -2.02 -8.62
CA TRP A 45 -4.28 -1.97 -7.25
C TRP A 45 -3.58 -3.25 -6.81
N SER A 46 -3.71 -4.33 -7.58
CA SER A 46 -3.07 -5.62 -7.32
C SER A 46 -2.42 -6.21 -8.58
N GLU A 47 -1.56 -7.21 -8.35
CA GLU A 47 -0.97 -8.00 -9.44
C GLU A 47 -2.03 -8.84 -10.16
N ASP A 48 -3.01 -9.36 -9.41
CA ASP A 48 -4.10 -10.17 -9.96
C ASP A 48 -4.98 -9.32 -10.90
N GLU A 49 -5.39 -8.12 -10.46
CA GLU A 49 -6.12 -7.16 -11.31
C GLU A 49 -5.34 -6.78 -12.57
N ARG A 50 -4.01 -6.69 -12.46
CA ARG A 50 -3.15 -6.42 -13.61
C ARG A 50 -3.24 -7.56 -14.61
N ILE A 51 -3.10 -8.80 -14.16
CA ILE A 51 -3.17 -9.99 -15.02
C ILE A 51 -4.54 -10.09 -15.69
N GLU A 52 -5.62 -9.92 -14.92
CA GLU A 52 -6.99 -9.93 -15.44
C GLU A 52 -7.21 -8.85 -16.50
N THR A 53 -6.74 -7.63 -16.24
CA THR A 53 -6.90 -6.51 -17.17
C THR A 53 -6.07 -6.70 -18.45
N VAL A 54 -4.86 -7.26 -18.35
CA VAL A 54 -4.04 -7.62 -19.54
C VAL A 54 -4.78 -8.67 -20.37
N ASN A 55 -5.38 -9.68 -19.74
CA ASN A 55 -6.16 -10.70 -20.44
C ASN A 55 -7.40 -10.11 -21.13
N GLU A 56 -8.12 -9.19 -20.46
CA GLU A 56 -9.27 -8.51 -21.04
C GLU A 56 -8.89 -7.62 -22.23
N PHE A 57 -7.73 -6.95 -22.15
CA PHE A 57 -7.26 -6.08 -23.22
C PHE A 57 -6.64 -6.88 -24.37
N SER A 58 -6.27 -8.14 -24.15
CA SER A 58 -5.70 -9.01 -25.19
C SER A 58 -6.79 -9.44 -26.17
N GLU A 59 -6.65 -9.03 -27.43
CA GLU A 59 -7.55 -9.48 -28.51
C GLU A 59 -6.98 -10.78 -29.08
N ASN A 60 -7.79 -11.85 -29.11
CA ASN A 60 -7.37 -13.18 -29.58
C ASN A 60 -6.15 -13.77 -28.83
N GLY A 61 -5.96 -13.40 -27.55
CA GLY A 61 -4.82 -13.86 -26.74
C GLY A 61 -3.48 -13.17 -27.09
N SER A 62 -3.50 -12.10 -27.89
CA SER A 62 -2.30 -11.31 -28.18
C SER A 62 -2.19 -10.07 -27.29
N GLU A 63 -1.11 -10.02 -26.50
CA GLU A 63 -0.73 -8.86 -25.68
C GLU A 63 -0.11 -7.71 -26.50
N LYS A 64 -0.04 -7.86 -27.84
CA LYS A 64 0.62 -6.89 -28.71
C LYS A 64 -0.06 -5.52 -28.60
N GLY A 65 0.75 -4.50 -28.29
CA GLY A 65 0.29 -3.12 -28.14
C GLY A 65 -0.28 -2.77 -26.76
N ILE A 66 -0.22 -3.68 -25.78
CA ILE A 66 -0.51 -3.35 -24.37
C ILE A 66 0.72 -2.68 -23.76
N HIS A 67 0.53 -1.50 -23.22
CA HIS A 67 1.52 -0.78 -22.42
C HIS A 67 1.17 -0.91 -20.94
N ILE A 68 2.12 -1.39 -20.14
CA ILE A 68 1.97 -1.53 -18.69
C ILE A 68 2.94 -0.57 -18.02
N GLN A 69 2.41 0.41 -17.30
CA GLN A 69 3.16 1.31 -16.45
C GLN A 69 3.00 0.85 -14.99
N ARG A 70 4.11 0.70 -14.27
CA ARG A 70 4.12 0.39 -12.84
C ARG A 70 4.52 1.63 -12.05
N TYR A 71 3.68 2.04 -11.11
CA TYR A 71 3.99 3.13 -10.19
C TYR A 71 4.82 2.62 -9.01
N LYS A 72 6.00 3.20 -8.80
CA LYS A 72 6.80 2.90 -7.60
C LYS A 72 6.56 3.91 -6.48
N GLY A 73 6.06 5.09 -6.83
CA GLY A 73 5.73 6.15 -5.89
C GLY A 73 4.80 7.20 -6.49
N LEU A 74 4.20 8.00 -5.62
CA LEU A 74 3.22 9.02 -6.00
C LEU A 74 3.78 10.12 -6.91
N GLY A 75 5.09 10.39 -6.84
CA GLY A 75 5.74 11.40 -7.69
C GLY A 75 5.82 11.02 -9.18
N GLU A 76 5.51 9.78 -9.53
CA GLU A 76 5.42 9.32 -10.93
C GLU A 76 4.03 9.58 -11.55
N MET A 77 3.08 10.07 -10.74
CA MET A 77 1.73 10.40 -11.17
C MET A 77 1.61 11.91 -11.42
N ASN A 78 0.90 12.29 -12.47
CA ASN A 78 0.50 13.68 -12.65
C ASN A 78 -0.71 14.04 -11.75
N ALA A 79 -1.07 15.32 -11.70
CA ALA A 79 -2.13 15.82 -10.83
C ALA A 79 -3.50 15.18 -11.11
N GLU A 80 -3.88 14.99 -12.37
CA GLU A 80 -5.16 14.38 -12.75
C GLU A 80 -5.20 12.90 -12.36
N GLN A 81 -4.10 12.17 -12.59
CA GLN A 81 -3.98 10.78 -12.19
C GLN A 81 -4.14 10.64 -10.68
N LEU A 82 -3.40 11.44 -9.92
CA LEU A 82 -3.46 11.39 -8.45
C LEU A 82 -4.87 11.72 -7.93
N TRP A 83 -5.51 12.73 -8.52
CA TRP A 83 -6.87 13.12 -8.14
C TRP A 83 -7.85 11.97 -8.36
N ASN A 84 -7.93 11.47 -9.60
CA ASN A 84 -8.92 10.48 -10.02
C ASN A 84 -8.75 9.13 -9.31
N THR A 85 -7.54 8.78 -8.90
CA THR A 85 -7.29 7.46 -8.29
C THR A 85 -7.28 7.48 -6.77
N THR A 86 -6.86 8.59 -6.16
CA THR A 86 -6.46 8.60 -4.74
C THR A 86 -7.15 9.69 -3.91
N MET A 87 -7.63 10.77 -4.53
CA MET A 87 -8.18 11.92 -3.80
C MET A 87 -9.68 12.13 -4.01
N ASP A 88 -10.21 11.80 -5.19
CA ASP A 88 -11.62 11.96 -5.54
C ASP A 88 -12.51 11.13 -4.59
N PRO A 89 -13.41 11.74 -3.79
CA PRO A 89 -14.29 11.03 -2.88
C PRO A 89 -15.15 9.93 -3.52
N VAL A 90 -15.42 10.02 -4.82
CA VAL A 90 -16.24 9.05 -5.54
C VAL A 90 -15.47 7.77 -5.86
N PHE A 91 -14.18 7.90 -6.19
CA PHE A 91 -13.36 6.78 -6.70
C PHE A 91 -12.23 6.35 -5.76
N ARG A 92 -11.86 7.18 -4.78
CA ARG A 92 -10.75 6.89 -3.87
C ARG A 92 -11.06 5.69 -3.00
N THR A 93 -10.02 4.90 -2.76
CA THR A 93 -10.02 3.84 -1.75
C THR A 93 -9.20 4.29 -0.55
N LEU A 94 -9.86 4.36 0.61
CA LEU A 94 -9.24 4.69 1.89
C LEU A 94 -9.37 3.49 2.83
N ARG A 95 -8.29 3.16 3.53
CA ARG A 95 -8.29 2.19 4.61
C ARG A 95 -8.28 2.92 5.94
N GLN A 96 -9.33 2.75 6.74
CA GLN A 96 -9.39 3.33 8.09
C GLN A 96 -8.49 2.52 9.03
N ALA A 97 -7.69 3.21 9.84
CA ALA A 97 -6.90 2.58 10.89
C ALA A 97 -7.78 2.37 12.13
N THR A 98 -7.74 1.16 12.69
CA THR A 98 -8.49 0.76 13.89
C THR A 98 -7.59 0.08 14.91
N ILE A 99 -7.97 0.10 16.19
CA ILE A 99 -7.26 -0.58 17.27
C ILE A 99 -8.18 -1.66 17.84
N GLU A 100 -7.92 -2.92 17.51
CA GLU A 100 -8.68 -4.05 18.05
C GLU A 100 -8.19 -4.44 19.45
N ASN A 101 -6.87 -4.48 19.65
CA ASN A 101 -6.24 -4.79 20.93
C ASN A 101 -5.07 -3.83 21.17
N GLY A 102 -5.27 -2.89 22.10
CA GLY A 102 -4.25 -1.88 22.41
C GLY A 102 -2.97 -2.46 23.00
N THR A 103 -3.07 -3.52 23.81
CA THR A 103 -1.92 -4.17 24.45
C THR A 103 -1.05 -4.88 23.42
N GLU A 104 -1.66 -5.62 22.51
CA GLU A 104 -0.91 -6.30 21.45
C GLU A 104 -0.33 -5.29 20.45
N ALA A 105 -1.08 -4.25 20.09
CA ALA A 105 -0.57 -3.17 19.25
C ALA A 105 0.66 -2.48 19.89
N ASP A 106 0.61 -2.19 21.19
CA ASP A 106 1.74 -1.61 21.93
C ASP A 106 2.97 -2.50 21.90
N ARG A 107 2.79 -3.80 22.17
CA ARG A 107 3.87 -4.79 22.10
C ARG A 107 4.52 -4.82 20.71
N VAL A 108 3.70 -4.87 19.66
CA VAL A 108 4.17 -4.90 18.27
C VAL A 108 4.92 -3.63 17.90
N PHE A 109 4.39 -2.45 18.26
CA PHE A 109 5.09 -1.18 18.01
C PHE A 109 6.41 -1.08 18.78
N SER A 110 6.45 -1.51 20.04
CA SER A 110 7.68 -1.51 20.85
C SER A 110 8.74 -2.45 20.25
N MET A 111 8.35 -3.64 19.79
CA MET A 111 9.26 -4.59 19.14
C MET A 111 9.78 -4.09 17.78
N LEU A 112 8.90 -3.52 16.94
CA LEU A 112 9.28 -3.09 15.59
C LEU A 112 9.98 -1.73 15.55
N MET A 113 9.69 -0.84 16.49
CA MET A 113 10.13 0.57 16.47
C MET A 113 11.02 0.95 17.66
N GLY A 114 11.18 0.09 18.67
CA GLY A 114 12.04 0.34 19.83
C GLY A 114 13.52 0.03 19.57
N ASP A 115 14.40 0.36 20.51
CA ASP A 115 15.86 0.33 20.27
C ASP A 115 16.45 -1.10 20.26
N GLU A 116 15.70 -2.10 20.72
CA GLU A 116 16.16 -3.48 20.78
C GLU A 116 16.17 -4.15 19.39
N VAL A 117 17.39 -4.36 18.86
CA VAL A 117 17.61 -5.01 17.56
C VAL A 117 17.29 -6.52 17.57
N PRO A 118 17.65 -7.32 18.59
CA PRO A 118 17.47 -8.78 18.51
C PRO A 118 16.01 -9.23 18.34
N PRO A 119 15.03 -8.75 19.14
CA PRO A 119 13.62 -9.14 19.00
C PRO A 119 13.04 -8.77 17.63
N ARG A 120 13.44 -7.60 17.11
CA ARG A 120 13.04 -7.14 15.78
C ARG A 120 13.55 -8.06 14.69
N ARG A 121 14.81 -8.49 14.77
CA ARG A 121 15.42 -9.39 13.79
C ARG A 121 14.71 -10.74 13.75
N GLU A 122 14.53 -11.38 14.90
CA GLU A 122 13.83 -12.67 15.00
C GLU A 122 12.40 -12.60 14.44
N PHE A 123 11.70 -11.50 14.71
CA PHE A 123 10.35 -11.31 14.18
C PHE A 123 10.33 -11.22 12.65
N ILE A 124 11.26 -10.49 12.05
CA ILE A 124 11.32 -10.35 10.59
C ILE A 124 11.70 -11.71 9.95
N GLU A 125 12.70 -12.41 10.49
CA GLU A 125 13.12 -13.73 9.99
C GLU A 125 11.98 -14.76 10.03
N LYS A 126 11.19 -14.76 11.11
CA LYS A 126 10.09 -15.72 11.27
C LYS A 126 8.90 -15.45 10.33
N ASN A 127 8.62 -14.18 10.00
CA ASN A 127 7.38 -13.79 9.33
C ASN A 127 7.57 -13.37 7.86
N ALA A 128 8.77 -13.03 7.44
CA ALA A 128 9.02 -12.65 6.07
C ALA A 128 9.15 -13.87 5.16
N LYS A 129 8.18 -14.06 4.25
CA LYS A 129 8.21 -15.15 3.25
C LYS A 129 9.46 -15.15 2.35
N TYR A 130 10.17 -14.01 2.23
CA TYR A 130 11.35 -13.85 1.37
C TYR A 130 12.44 -12.92 1.94
N ALA A 131 12.35 -12.44 3.19
CA ALA A 131 13.41 -11.56 3.72
C ALA A 131 14.51 -12.42 4.33
N ASN A 132 15.48 -12.81 3.50
CA ASN A 132 16.81 -13.14 4.02
C ASN A 132 17.41 -11.83 4.55
N ILE A 133 17.52 -11.72 5.88
CA ILE A 133 18.22 -10.61 6.53
C ILE A 133 19.71 -11.01 6.56
N ASP A 134 20.39 -10.74 5.46
CA ASP A 134 21.85 -10.79 5.20
C ASP A 134 22.64 -12.07 5.55
N ALA A 135 23.03 -12.82 4.50
CA ALA A 135 24.42 -13.07 4.04
C ALA A 135 24.46 -14.18 2.97
#